data_AF-A0A1D3L4V3-F1
#
_entry.id   AF-A0A1D3L4V3-F1
#
_cell.length_a   1.000
_cell.length_b   1.000
_cell.length_c   1.000
_cell.angle_alpha   90.00
_cell.angle_beta   90.00
_cell.angle_gamma   90.00
#
_symmetry.space_group_name_H-M   'P 1'
#
loop_
_entity.id
_entity.type
_entity.pdbx_description
1 polymer ?
#
loop_
_entity_poly.entity_id
_entity_poly.type
_entity_poly.pdbx_seq_one_letter_code
_entity_poly.pdbx_strand_id
1 'polypeptide(L)' 'MEIILVLIVILGLIILFKVGGVLLRILLNMILGFILLFIVDLIPSVDIPINILTVLVAGFGGIFGVIFLLILSFIGII' A
#
# COMPACT_ATOMS: atom_id res chain seq x y z
N MET A 1 42.06 8.16 -8.79
CA MET A 1 41.20 8.59 -7.65
C MET A 1 39.84 9.08 -8.14
N GLU A 2 39.81 10.00 -9.12
CA GLU A 2 38.58 10.65 -9.62
C GLU A 2 37.59 9.68 -10.28
N ILE A 3 38.07 8.75 -11.12
CA ILE A 3 37.23 7.76 -11.81
C ILE A 3 36.51 6.82 -10.82
N ILE A 4 37.18 6.46 -9.72
CA ILE A 4 36.61 5.61 -8.66
C ILE A 4 35.50 6.36 -7.92
N LEU A 5 35.71 7.66 -7.66
CA LEU A 5 34.73 8.51 -7.00
C LEU A 5 33.45 8.64 -7.84
N VAL A 6 33.61 8.90 -9.14
CA VAL A 6 32.48 8.99 -10.10
C VAL A 6 31.72 7.67 -10.16
N LEU A 7 32.42 6.53 -10.17
CA LEU A 7 31.79 5.21 -10.20
C LEU A 7 30.94 4.94 -8.94
N ILE A 8 31.45 5.33 -7.76
CA ILE A 8 30.71 5.19 -6.48
C ILE A 8 29.42 6.03 -6.49
N VAL A 9 29.49 7.27 -7.00
CA VAL A 9 28.32 8.16 -7.08
C VAL A 9 27.26 7.57 -8.03
N ILE A 10 27.66 7.07 -9.19
CA ILE A 10 26.74 6.46 -10.17
C ILE A 10 26.10 5.20 -9.57
N LEU A 11 26.88 4.32 -8.94
CA LEU A 11 26.35 3.13 -8.26
C LEU A 11 25.37 3.50 -7.14
N GLY A 12 25.71 4.51 -6.33
CA GLY A 12 24.84 5.02 -5.27
C GLY A 12 23.51 5.54 -5.82
N LEU A 13 23.54 6.31 -6.90
CA LEU A 13 22.32 6.82 -7.57
C LEU A 13 21.47 5.68 -8.12
N ILE A 14 22.06 4.69 -8.80
CA ILE A 14 21.32 3.54 -9.35
C ILE A 14 20.57 2.80 -8.24
N ILE A 15 21.24 2.56 -7.10
CA ILE A 15 20.63 1.90 -5.94
C ILE A 15 19.49 2.77 -5.38
N LEU A 16 19.71 4.09 -5.23
CA LEU A 16 18.68 5.02 -4.76
C LEU A 16 17.43 4.99 -5.64
N PHE A 17 17.59 5.07 -6.96
CA PHE A 17 16.46 5.03 -7.89
C PHE A 17 15.73 3.70 -7.86
N LYS A 18 16.45 2.58 -7.71
CA LYS A 18 15.86 1.24 -7.62
C LYS A 18 15.01 1.09 -6.35
N VAL A 19 15.49 1.60 -5.22
CA VAL A 19 14.74 1.60 -3.95
C VAL A 19 13.56 2.57 -4.01
N GLY A 20 13.75 3.76 -4.57
CA GLY A 20 12.69 4.75 -4.76
C GLY A 20 11.50 4.21 -5.58
N GLY A 21 11.78 3.44 -6.64
CA GLY A 21 10.74 2.79 -7.43
C GLY A 21 9.89 1.77 -6.64
N VAL A 22 10.50 1.05 -5.70
CA VAL A 22 9.77 0.12 -4.82
C VAL A 22 8.88 0.88 -3.84
N LEU A 23 9.40 1.95 -3.23
CA LEU A 23 8.62 2.81 -2.34
C LEU A 23 7.42 3.43 -3.07
N LEU A 24 7.61 3.89 -4.30
CA LEU A 24 6.52 4.43 -5.13
C LEU A 24 5.42 3.38 -5.38
N ARG A 25 5.81 2.14 -5.69
CA ARG A 25 4.85 1.04 -5.89
C ARG A 25 4.06 0.72 -4.64
N ILE A 26 4.71 0.70 -3.47
CA ILE A 26 4.05 0.49 -2.18
C ILE A 26 3.06 1.62 -1.90
N LEU A 27 3.47 2.87 -2.14
CA LEU A 27 2.63 4.04 -1.94
C LEU A 27 1.37 3.99 -2.83
N LEU A 28 1.54 3.63 -4.11
CA LEU A 28 0.42 3.46 -5.04
C LEU A 28 -0.52 2.34 -4.61
N ASN A 29 0.02 1.19 -4.15
CA ASN A 29 -0.81 0.10 -3.62
C ASN A 29 -1.60 0.54 -2.38
N MET A 30 -0.99 1.38 -1.54
CA MET A 30 -1.61 1.94 -0.34
C MET A 30 -2.75 2.90 -0.64
N ILE A 31 -2.54 3.77 -1.62
CA ILE A 31 -3.59 4.66 -2.11
C ILE A 31 -4.74 3.84 -2.72
N LEU A 32 -4.43 2.82 -3.54
CA LEU A 32 -5.44 1.93 -4.12
C LEU A 32 -6.25 1.20 -3.06
N GLY A 33 -5.60 0.62 -2.06
CA GLY A 33 -6.27 -0.07 -0.96
C GLY A 33 -7.18 0.86 -0.15
N PHE A 34 -6.71 2.07 0.14
CA PHE A 34 -7.50 3.09 0.82
C PHE A 34 -8.74 3.51 0.00
N ILE A 35 -8.56 3.79 -1.29
CA ILE A 35 -9.66 4.14 -2.19
C ILE A 35 -10.68 3.00 -2.27
N LEU A 36 -10.22 1.76 -2.41
CA LEU A 36 -11.09 0.59 -2.47
C LEU A 36 -11.88 0.38 -1.19
N LEU A 37 -11.26 0.58 -0.02
CA LEU A 37 -11.96 0.51 1.27
C LEU A 37 -13.12 1.51 1.31
N PHE A 38 -12.87 2.75 0.91
CA PHE A 38 -13.90 3.79 0.82
C PHE A 38 -15.00 3.44 -0.18
N ILE A 39 -14.66 2.91 -1.35
CA ILE A 39 -15.66 2.52 -2.36
C ILE A 39 -16.56 1.40 -1.82
N VAL A 40 -15.97 0.43 -1.12
CA VAL A 40 -16.70 -0.70 -0.55
C VAL A 40 -17.64 -0.25 0.57
N ASP A 41 -17.21 0.69 1.41
CA ASP A 41 -18.03 1.27 2.49
C ASP A 41 -19.26 2.05 1.98
N LEU A 42 -19.26 2.50 0.71
CA LEU A 42 -20.44 3.11 0.09
C LEU A 42 -21.53 2.08 -0.27
N ILE A 43 -21.23 0.78 -0.23
CA ILE A 43 -22.19 -0.28 -0.55
C ILE A 43 -23.06 -0.53 0.68
N PRO A 44 -24.39 -0.31 0.63
CA PRO A 44 -25.26 -0.42 1.81
C PRO A 44 -25.34 -1.82 2.44
N SER A 45 -24.85 -2.85 1.75
CA SER A 45 -24.79 -4.23 2.23
C SER A 45 -23.48 -4.57 2.94
N VAL A 46 -22.52 -3.64 3.00
CA VAL A 46 -21.17 -3.88 3.52
C VAL A 46 -20.86 -2.81 4.56
N ASP A 47 -20.92 -3.18 5.83
CA ASP A 47 -20.49 -2.33 6.93
C ASP A 47 -19.06 -2.69 7.32
N ILE A 48 -18.07 -1.89 6.89
CA ILE A 48 -16.68 -2.03 7.34
C ILE A 48 -16.30 -0.77 8.14
N PRO A 49 -16.02 -0.87 9.45
CA PRO A 49 -15.72 0.30 10.25
C PRO A 49 -14.41 0.98 9.78
N ILE A 50 -14.50 2.23 9.33
CA ILE A 50 -13.34 3.02 8.92
C ILE A 50 -12.58 3.50 10.16
N ASN A 51 -11.56 2.75 10.56
CA ASN A 51 -10.68 3.04 11.68
C ASN A 51 -9.22 2.86 11.27
N ILE A 52 -8.29 3.20 12.16
CA ILE A 52 -6.86 3.10 11.85
C ILE A 52 -6.43 1.67 11.47
N LEU A 53 -7.02 0.63 12.07
CA LEU A 53 -6.66 -0.76 11.76
C LEU A 53 -7.14 -1.16 10.37
N THR A 54 -8.40 -0.88 10.00
CA THR A 54 -8.94 -1.21 8.68
C THR A 54 -8.24 -0.43 7.58
N VAL A 55 -7.91 0.84 7.83
CA VAL A 55 -7.10 1.67 6.93
C VAL A 55 -5.68 1.11 6.76
N LEU A 56 -5.03 0.63 7.83
CA LEU A 56 -3.71 0.01 7.73
C LEU A 56 -3.74 -1.32 6.97
N VAL A 57 -4.73 -2.17 7.24
CA VAL A 57 -4.88 -3.47 6.56
C VAL A 57 -5.18 -3.26 5.07
N ALA A 58 -6.11 -2.36 4.74
CA ALA A 58 -6.42 -2.01 3.35
C ALA A 58 -5.24 -1.31 2.66
N GLY A 59 -4.60 -0.35 3.33
CA GLY A 59 -3.47 0.37 2.78
C GLY A 59 -2.25 -0.53 2.51
N PHE A 60 -1.77 -1.27 3.49
CA PHE A 60 -0.61 -2.15 3.26
C PHE A 60 -0.97 -3.39 2.43
N GLY A 61 -2.18 -3.93 2.58
CA GLY A 61 -2.65 -5.10 1.84
C GLY A 61 -3.19 -4.80 0.44
N GLY A 62 -3.41 -3.54 0.08
CA GLY A 62 -4.06 -3.12 -1.16
C GLY A 62 -5.41 -3.81 -1.36
N ILE A 63 -5.63 -4.33 -2.56
CA ILE A 63 -6.84 -5.09 -2.93
C ILE A 63 -7.05 -6.30 -2.01
N PHE A 64 -6.00 -7.06 -1.70
CA PHE A 64 -6.11 -8.25 -0.86
C PHE A 64 -6.48 -7.90 0.58
N GLY A 65 -5.98 -6.76 1.09
CA GLY A 65 -6.37 -6.24 2.39
C GLY A 65 -7.86 -5.93 2.46
N VAL A 66 -8.41 -5.28 1.42
CA VAL A 66 -9.85 -4.99 1.34
C VAL A 66 -10.69 -6.26 1.21
N ILE A 67 -10.25 -7.24 0.42
CA ILE A 67 -10.93 -8.56 0.33
C ILE A 67 -10.94 -9.27 1.68
N PHE A 68 -9.83 -9.21 2.42
CA PHE A 68 -9.77 -9.79 3.75
C PHE A 68 -10.73 -9.11 4.73
N LEU A 69 -10.80 -7.77 4.71
CA LEU A 69 -11.75 -7.02 5.54
C LEU A 69 -13.21 -7.32 5.16
N LEU A 70 -13.51 -7.45 3.88
CA LEU A 70 -14.82 -7.90 3.40
C LEU A 70 -15.20 -9.25 4.00
N ILE A 71 -14.30 -10.23 3.97
CA ILE A 71 -14.54 -11.55 4.55
C ILE A 71 -14.80 -11.45 6.05
N LEU A 72 -14.02 -10.66 6.78
CA LEU A 72 -14.22 -10.47 8.22
C LEU A 72 -15.56 -9.81 8.56
N SER A 73 -15.98 -8.82 7.76
CA SER A 73 -17.28 -8.14 7.89
C SER A 73 -18.43 -9.13 7.65
N PHE A 74 -18.38 -9.94 6.57
CA PHE A 74 -19.42 -10.92 6.28
C PHE A 74 -19.54 -12.06 7.32
N ILE A 75 -18.45 -12.38 8.03
CA ILE A 75 -18.47 -13.37 9.12
C ILE A 75 -18.90 -12.72 10.46
N GLY A 76 -19.02 -11.39 10.52
CA GLY A 76 -19.46 -10.65 11.71
C GLY A 76 -18.37 -10.46 12.77
N ILE A 77 -17.09 -10.51 12.37
CA ILE A 77 -15.96 -10.29 13.28
C ILE A 77 -15.69 -8.79 13.47
N ILE A 78 -15.94 -7.98 12.43
CA ILE A 78 -15.76 -6.53 12.42
C ILE A 78 -17.01 -5.84 11.88
#